data_AF-A0A6S7GXD6-F1
#
_entry.id   AF-A0A6S7GXD6-F1
#
_cell.length_a   1.000
_cell.length_b   1.000
_cell.length_c   1.000
_cell.angle_alpha   90.00
_cell.angle_beta   90.00
_cell.angle_gamma   90.00
#
_symmetry.space_group_name_H-M   'P 1'
#
loop_
_entity.id
_entity.type
_entity.pdbx_description
1 polymer ?
#
loop_
_entity_poly.entity_id
_entity_poly.type
_entity_poly.pdbx_seq_one_letter_code
_entity_poly.pdbx_strand_id
1 'polypeptide(L)'
;MRSSLNFLQNFHTKELLMFFQLFRFSVQSSESTCNGTSGDPPKTTWRRFQNKEENKIGRRFFTKMHYLEDFLELIEQLPIDLRDRYTEMREMDLQVQNAIDDLDLKGKDFFSSGATATQEWKEENYKNLKQEYSKALEDAEEKVNIATQIYDLVDRHLRKLDQELSKFKMELEADNAGITEVLEQ
;
A
#
# COMPACT_ATOMS: atom_id res chain seq x y z
N MET A 1 -25.98 -9.19 3.25
CA MET A 1 -24.64 -9.21 2.62
C MET A 1 -24.31 -10.61 2.06
N ARG A 2 -25.06 -11.11 1.07
CA ARG A 2 -24.72 -12.37 0.35
C ARG A 2 -24.91 -12.29 -1.17
N SER A 3 -25.26 -11.12 -1.72
CA SER A 3 -25.55 -10.97 -3.15
C SER A 3 -24.38 -10.45 -4.00
N SER A 4 -23.28 -9.95 -3.41
CA SER A 4 -22.14 -9.46 -4.20
C SER A 4 -21.14 -10.54 -4.61
N LEU A 5 -21.17 -11.75 -4.03
CA LEU A 5 -20.19 -12.79 -4.37
C LEU A 5 -20.50 -13.56 -5.67
N ASN A 6 -21.76 -13.60 -6.12
CA ASN A 6 -22.14 -14.37 -7.31
C ASN A 6 -21.94 -13.62 -8.64
N PHE A 7 -21.61 -12.32 -8.60
CA PHE A 7 -21.37 -11.53 -9.81
C PHE A 7 -19.92 -11.67 -10.31
N LEU A 8 -18.95 -11.86 -9.41
CA LEU A 8 -17.54 -12.02 -9.76
C LEU A 8 -17.18 -13.41 -10.29
N GLN A 9 -18.02 -14.42 -10.06
CA GLN A 9 -17.73 -15.80 -10.49
C GLN A 9 -18.21 -16.12 -11.91
N ASN A 10 -19.05 -15.26 -12.52
CA ASN A 10 -19.58 -15.48 -13.87
C ASN A 10 -18.85 -14.71 -14.99
N PHE A 11 -17.97 -13.77 -14.65
CA PHE A 11 -17.24 -12.99 -15.66
C PHE A 11 -16.02 -13.75 -16.21
N HIS A 12 -15.43 -14.65 -15.41
CA HIS A 12 -14.14 -15.26 -15.73
C HIS A 12 -14.23 -16.48 -16.66
N THR A 13 -15.40 -17.10 -16.83
CA THR A 13 -15.54 -18.35 -17.59
C THR A 13 -15.92 -18.14 -19.06
N LYS A 14 -16.49 -16.99 -19.42
CA LYS A 14 -16.91 -16.71 -20.81
C LYS A 14 -15.76 -16.18 -21.68
N GLU A 15 -14.87 -15.37 -21.12
CA GLU A 15 -13.68 -14.84 -21.81
C GLU A 15 -12.66 -15.94 -22.15
N LEU A 16 -12.42 -16.88 -21.23
CA LEU A 16 -11.50 -17.99 -21.44
C LEU A 16 -11.98 -18.99 -22.51
N LEU A 17 -13.30 -19.17 -22.67
CA LEU A 17 -13.84 -20.06 -23.70
C LEU A 17 -13.73 -19.44 -25.10
N MET A 18 -13.90 -18.11 -25.22
CA MET A 18 -13.68 -17.41 -26.49
C MET A 18 -12.21 -17.40 -26.90
N PHE A 19 -11.29 -17.27 -25.94
CA PHE A 19 -9.85 -17.39 -26.21
C PHE A 19 -9.44 -18.80 -26.66
N PHE A 20 -10.00 -19.85 -26.06
CA PHE A 20 -9.72 -21.23 -26.50
C PHE A 20 -10.34 -21.57 -27.86
N GLN A 21 -11.50 -21.00 -28.21
CA GLN A 21 -12.11 -21.21 -29.53
C GLN A 21 -11.39 -20.45 -30.65
N LEU A 22 -10.94 -19.21 -30.40
CA LEU A 22 -10.13 -18.45 -31.36
C LEU A 22 -8.74 -19.08 -31.59
N PHE A 23 -8.13 -19.64 -30.54
CA PHE A 23 -6.87 -20.37 -30.67
C PHE A 23 -7.01 -21.66 -31.50
N ARG A 24 -8.15 -22.36 -31.39
CA ARG A 24 -8.42 -23.56 -32.20
C ARG A 24 -8.75 -23.22 -33.67
N PHE A 25 -9.41 -22.10 -33.92
CA PHE A 25 -9.76 -21.65 -35.28
C PHE A 25 -8.52 -21.20 -36.08
N SER A 26 -7.53 -20.59 -35.41
CA SER A 26 -6.29 -20.18 -36.06
C SER A 26 -5.35 -21.33 -36.41
N VAL A 27 -5.42 -22.46 -35.71
CA VAL A 27 -4.59 -23.65 -35.96
C VAL A 27 -5.13 -24.50 -37.11
N GLN A 28 -6.44 -24.53 -37.33
CA GLN A 28 -7.05 -25.29 -38.43
C GLN A 28 -6.89 -24.60 -39.79
N SER A 29 -6.67 -23.27 -39.82
CA SER A 29 -6.62 -22.49 -41.06
C SER A 29 -5.27 -22.57 -41.80
N SER A 30 -4.23 -23.16 -41.21
CA SER A 30 -2.89 -23.26 -41.82
C SER A 30 -2.62 -24.54 -42.60
N GLU A 31 -3.55 -25.50 -42.68
CA GLU A 31 -3.36 -26.76 -43.41
C GLU A 31 -3.83 -26.73 -44.88
N SER A 32 -4.42 -25.63 -45.36
CA SER A 32 -5.08 -25.59 -46.67
C SER A 32 -4.49 -24.57 -47.63
N THR A 33 -3.19 -24.67 -47.93
CA THR A 33 -2.62 -24.34 -49.25
C THR A 33 -1.12 -24.59 -49.21
N CYS A 34 -0.64 -25.60 -49.92
CA CYS A 34 0.53 -25.56 -50.80
C CYS A 34 0.84 -26.97 -51.31
N ASN A 35 0.38 -27.26 -52.53
CA ASN A 35 0.85 -28.39 -53.31
C ASN A 35 2.28 -28.11 -53.80
N GLY A 36 3.17 -29.09 -53.64
CA GLY A 36 4.35 -29.31 -54.48
C GLY A 36 5.55 -28.38 -54.26
N THR A 37 6.59 -28.86 -53.56
CA THR A 37 7.76 -29.54 -54.15
C THR A 37 8.80 -29.81 -53.06
N SER A 38 9.51 -30.91 -53.26
CA SER A 38 10.45 -31.59 -52.35
C SER A 38 11.40 -30.69 -51.55
N GLY A 39 11.39 -30.86 -50.24
CA GLY A 39 12.39 -30.34 -49.32
C GLY A 39 11.84 -30.19 -47.91
N ASP A 40 11.53 -31.30 -47.23
CA ASP A 40 11.10 -31.29 -45.83
C ASP A 40 12.16 -30.59 -44.95
N PRO A 41 11.86 -29.45 -44.30
CA PRO A 41 12.72 -28.95 -43.23
C PRO A 41 12.53 -29.82 -41.98
N PRO A 42 13.56 -30.01 -41.13
CA PRO A 42 13.50 -30.94 -40.01
C PRO A 42 12.41 -30.52 -39.01
N LYS A 43 11.38 -31.37 -38.83
CA LYS A 43 10.22 -31.21 -37.92
C LYS A 43 10.60 -31.01 -36.43
N THR A 44 11.89 -31.05 -36.09
CA THR A 44 12.45 -30.84 -34.75
C THR A 44 12.82 -29.38 -34.46
N THR A 45 12.94 -28.54 -35.50
CA THR A 45 13.29 -27.11 -35.33
C THR A 45 12.09 -26.29 -34.90
N TRP A 46 10.96 -26.38 -35.60
CA TRP A 46 9.73 -25.65 -35.27
C TRP A 46 9.18 -25.97 -33.88
N ARG A 47 9.21 -27.24 -33.46
CA ARG A 47 8.83 -27.64 -32.10
C ARG A 47 9.72 -27.03 -31.01
N ARG A 48 11.00 -26.81 -31.30
CA ARG A 48 11.96 -26.19 -30.37
C ARG A 48 11.81 -24.66 -30.35
N PHE A 49 11.48 -24.03 -31.47
CA PHE A 49 11.16 -22.60 -31.54
C PHE A 49 9.84 -22.29 -30.83
N GLN A 50 8.79 -23.09 -31.05
CA GLN A 50 7.48 -22.91 -30.40
C GLN A 50 7.56 -23.13 -28.87
N ASN A 51 8.25 -24.18 -28.42
CA ASN A 51 8.53 -24.36 -26.98
C ASN A 51 9.37 -23.22 -26.38
N LYS A 52 10.28 -22.60 -27.16
CA LYS A 52 11.11 -21.48 -26.68
C LYS A 52 10.30 -20.20 -26.52
N GLU A 53 9.37 -19.94 -27.43
CA GLU A 53 8.44 -18.80 -27.36
C GLU A 53 7.38 -19.01 -26.27
N GLU A 54 6.77 -20.20 -26.17
CA GLU A 54 5.81 -20.53 -25.11
C GLU A 54 6.45 -20.43 -23.71
N ASN A 55 7.71 -20.87 -23.56
CA ASN A 55 8.44 -20.80 -22.29
C ASN A 55 9.00 -19.38 -22.00
N LYS A 56 9.14 -18.52 -23.02
CA LYS A 56 9.42 -17.08 -22.87
C LYS A 56 8.17 -16.29 -22.49
N ILE A 57 7.01 -16.63 -23.07
CA ILE A 57 5.73 -15.99 -22.77
C ILE A 57 5.27 -16.40 -21.37
N GLY A 58 5.40 -17.68 -21.01
CA GLY A 58 5.15 -18.19 -19.66
C GLY A 58 6.03 -17.51 -18.62
N ARG A 59 7.33 -17.30 -18.90
CA ARG A 59 8.21 -16.53 -18.01
C ARG A 59 7.82 -15.07 -17.88
N ARG A 60 7.47 -14.39 -18.99
CA ARG A 60 7.05 -12.97 -18.99
C ARG A 60 5.71 -12.73 -18.29
N PHE A 61 4.79 -13.68 -18.35
CA PHE A 61 3.54 -13.62 -17.57
C PHE A 61 3.78 -13.88 -16.08
N PHE A 62 4.68 -14.82 -15.76
CA PHE A 62 5.03 -15.13 -14.36
C PHE A 62 5.75 -13.97 -13.67
N THR A 63 6.67 -13.28 -14.35
CA THR A 63 7.34 -12.07 -13.80
C THR A 63 6.37 -10.91 -13.61
N LYS A 64 5.44 -10.68 -14.56
CA LYS A 64 4.38 -9.67 -14.39
C LYS A 64 3.41 -9.97 -13.25
N MET A 65 3.14 -11.25 -12.96
CA MET A 65 2.28 -11.64 -11.84
C MET A 65 3.02 -11.47 -10.50
N HIS A 66 4.31 -11.80 -10.43
CA HIS A 66 5.13 -11.60 -9.23
C HIS A 66 5.27 -10.10 -8.87
N TYR A 67 5.45 -9.22 -9.86
CA TYR A 67 5.52 -7.77 -9.62
C TYR A 67 4.25 -7.19 -8.99
N LEU A 68 3.08 -7.63 -9.47
CA LEU A 68 1.80 -7.17 -8.92
C LEU A 68 1.60 -7.69 -7.49
N GLU A 69 2.02 -8.92 -7.21
CA GLU A 69 1.99 -9.51 -5.87
C GLU A 69 2.88 -8.73 -4.90
N ASP A 70 4.13 -8.41 -5.28
CA ASP A 70 5.05 -7.62 -4.45
C ASP A 70 4.52 -6.18 -4.21
N PHE A 71 3.90 -5.58 -5.23
CA PHE A 71 3.30 -4.25 -5.10
C PHE A 71 2.08 -4.26 -4.19
N LEU A 72 1.21 -5.28 -4.31
CA LEU A 72 0.02 -5.44 -3.48
C LEU A 72 0.40 -5.70 -2.03
N GLU A 73 1.38 -6.56 -1.76
CA GLU A 73 1.91 -6.81 -0.42
C GLU A 73 2.46 -5.51 0.22
N LEU A 74 3.14 -4.68 -0.58
CA LEU A 74 3.70 -3.42 -0.10
C LEU A 74 2.65 -2.38 0.30
N ILE A 75 1.51 -2.33 -0.39
CA ILE A 75 0.43 -1.36 -0.10
C ILE A 75 -0.64 -1.91 0.85
N GLU A 76 -0.68 -3.23 1.12
CA GLU A 76 -1.74 -3.86 1.91
C GLU A 76 -1.71 -3.42 3.39
N GLN A 77 -0.52 -3.27 3.97
CA GLN A 77 -0.37 -2.94 5.39
C GLN A 77 -0.49 -1.44 5.70
N LEU A 78 -0.12 -0.58 4.76
CA LEU A 78 -0.07 0.87 4.98
C LEU A 78 -1.42 1.49 5.45
N PRO A 79 -2.59 1.14 4.87
CA PRO A 79 -3.88 1.70 5.31
C PRO A 79 -4.25 1.30 6.74
N ILE A 80 -3.88 0.09 7.16
CA ILE A 80 -4.11 -0.44 8.50
C ILE A 80 -3.23 0.30 9.50
N ASP A 81 -1.93 0.37 9.23
CA ASP A 81 -0.96 1.03 10.10
C ASP A 81 -1.29 2.52 10.26
N LEU A 82 -1.62 3.23 9.16
CA LEU A 82 -2.02 4.63 9.22
C LEU A 82 -3.28 4.84 10.06
N ARG A 83 -4.32 4.01 9.84
CA ARG A 83 -5.54 4.09 10.64
C ARG A 83 -5.23 3.94 12.13
N ASP A 84 -4.41 2.97 12.49
CA ASP A 84 -4.09 2.69 13.89
C ASP A 84 -3.29 3.85 14.51
N ARG A 85 -2.28 4.39 13.81
CA ARG A 85 -1.52 5.56 14.28
C ARG A 85 -2.37 6.84 14.37
N TYR A 86 -3.26 7.09 13.41
CA TYR A 86 -4.17 8.25 13.46
C TYR A 86 -5.21 8.12 14.57
N THR A 87 -5.65 6.90 14.87
CA THR A 87 -6.56 6.62 16.00
C THR A 87 -5.87 6.95 17.32
N GLU A 88 -4.64 6.47 17.50
CA GLU A 88 -3.81 6.77 18.67
C GLU A 88 -3.55 8.29 18.82
N MET A 89 -3.20 8.98 17.74
CA MET A 89 -3.07 10.45 17.75
C MET A 89 -4.37 11.13 18.18
N ARG A 90 -5.52 10.64 17.71
CA ARG A 90 -6.82 11.22 18.05
C ARG A 90 -7.18 11.01 19.52
N GLU A 91 -6.84 9.86 20.09
CA GLU A 91 -7.02 9.58 21.51
C GLU A 91 -6.14 10.50 22.36
N MET A 92 -4.86 10.64 22.00
CA MET A 92 -3.92 11.55 22.67
C MET A 92 -4.38 13.01 22.56
N ASP A 93 -4.86 13.44 21.39
CA ASP A 93 -5.43 14.76 21.18
C ASP A 93 -6.58 15.06 22.14
N LEU A 94 -7.49 14.09 22.31
CA LEU A 94 -8.62 14.24 23.23
C LEU A 94 -8.16 14.28 24.68
N GLN A 95 -7.18 13.46 25.06
CA GLN A 95 -6.61 13.46 26.41
C GLN A 95 -5.97 14.81 26.76
N VAL A 96 -5.14 15.34 25.87
CA VAL A 96 -4.48 16.65 26.04
C VAL A 96 -5.51 17.78 26.13
N GLN A 97 -6.52 17.78 25.25
CA GLN A 97 -7.58 18.80 25.29
C GLN A 97 -8.36 18.77 26.62
N ASN A 98 -8.79 17.58 27.05
CA ASN A 98 -9.50 17.44 28.33
C ASN A 98 -8.64 17.88 29.52
N ALA A 99 -7.35 17.54 29.52
CA ALA A 99 -6.43 17.96 30.57
C ALA A 99 -6.25 19.48 30.61
N ILE A 100 -6.15 20.15 29.46
CA ILE A 100 -6.04 21.61 29.37
C ILE A 100 -7.35 22.27 29.85
N ASP A 101 -8.51 21.76 29.47
CA ASP A 101 -9.81 22.28 29.91
C ASP A 101 -9.98 22.14 31.43
N ASP A 102 -9.62 20.98 32.00
CA ASP A 102 -9.64 20.75 33.45
C ASP A 102 -8.67 21.68 34.19
N LEU A 103 -7.48 21.92 33.62
CA LEU A 103 -6.49 22.85 34.17
C LEU A 103 -6.97 24.31 34.14
N ASP A 104 -7.69 24.73 33.10
CA ASP A 104 -8.27 26.07 33.00
C ASP A 104 -9.37 26.29 34.07
N LEU A 105 -10.21 25.28 34.30
CA LEU A 105 -11.21 25.28 35.38
C LEU A 105 -10.54 25.37 36.76
N LYS A 106 -9.58 24.49 37.05
CA LYS A 106 -8.82 24.51 38.32
C LYS A 106 -8.07 25.82 38.52
N GLY A 107 -7.53 26.39 37.45
CA GLY A 107 -6.89 27.72 37.47
C GLY A 107 -7.86 28.81 37.91
N LYS A 108 -9.05 28.88 37.29
CA LYS A 108 -10.10 29.85 37.67
C LYS A 108 -10.56 29.67 39.12
N ASP A 109 -10.73 28.42 39.55
CA ASP A 109 -11.13 28.10 40.93
C ASP A 109 -10.05 28.47 41.95
N PHE A 110 -8.78 28.29 41.60
CA PHE A 110 -7.65 28.71 42.42
C PHE A 110 -7.61 30.23 42.61
N PHE A 111 -7.84 31.02 41.55
CA PHE A 111 -7.86 32.48 41.65
C PHE A 111 -9.11 33.01 42.36
N SER A 112 -10.27 32.39 42.17
CA SER A 112 -11.52 32.80 42.84
C SER A 112 -11.52 32.47 44.34
N SER A 113 -11.03 31.28 44.71
CA SER A 113 -10.96 30.82 46.11
C SER A 113 -9.71 31.32 46.84
N GLY A 114 -8.67 31.71 46.10
CA GLY A 114 -7.40 32.18 46.64
C GLY A 114 -7.49 33.48 47.44
N ALA A 115 -8.55 34.29 47.27
CA ALA A 115 -8.70 35.51 48.08
C ALA A 115 -8.98 35.21 49.56
N THR A 116 -9.66 34.10 49.87
CA THR A 116 -10.11 33.73 51.23
C THR A 116 -9.39 32.51 51.81
N ALA A 117 -8.65 31.75 51.01
CA ALA A 117 -7.97 30.54 51.42
C ALA A 117 -6.68 30.77 52.25
N THR A 118 -6.35 29.79 53.08
CA THR A 118 -5.11 29.72 53.89
C THR A 118 -3.87 29.58 53.01
N GLN A 119 -2.72 30.08 53.48
CA GLN A 119 -1.44 30.01 52.76
C GLN A 119 -1.03 28.58 52.41
N GLU A 120 -1.20 27.62 53.33
CA GLU A 120 -0.86 26.21 53.10
C GLU A 120 -1.70 25.60 51.97
N TRP A 121 -3.01 25.89 51.95
CA TRP A 121 -3.90 25.43 50.89
C TRP A 121 -3.49 25.98 49.52
N LYS A 122 -3.04 27.24 49.47
CA LYS A 122 -2.56 27.86 48.23
C LYS A 122 -1.30 27.20 47.70
N GLU A 123 -0.33 26.94 48.58
CA GLU A 123 0.92 26.29 48.21
C GLU A 123 0.72 24.86 47.72
N GLU A 124 -0.15 24.10 48.39
CA GLU A 124 -0.51 22.75 47.97
C GLU A 124 -1.23 22.74 46.61
N ASN A 125 -2.26 23.56 46.43
CA ASN A 125 -2.98 23.64 45.16
C ASN A 125 -2.09 24.14 44.01
N TYR A 126 -1.23 25.13 44.28
CA TYR A 126 -0.28 25.60 43.28
C TYR A 126 0.69 24.49 42.86
N LYS A 127 1.18 23.70 43.82
CA LYS A 127 2.05 22.55 43.54
C LYS A 127 1.32 21.49 42.69
N ASN A 128 0.08 21.15 43.04
CA ASN A 128 -0.72 20.18 42.30
C ASN A 128 -1.01 20.67 40.87
N LEU A 129 -1.43 21.94 40.73
CA LEU A 129 -1.68 22.56 39.43
C LEU A 129 -0.43 22.54 38.55
N LYS A 130 0.73 22.89 39.12
CA LYS A 130 2.01 22.83 38.39
C LYS A 130 2.36 21.40 37.93
N GLN A 131 2.10 20.39 38.76
CA GLN A 131 2.35 19.00 38.38
C GLN A 131 1.42 18.55 37.24
N GLU A 132 0.14 18.88 37.32
CA GLU A 132 -0.82 18.56 36.25
C GLU A 132 -0.49 19.28 34.94
N TYR A 133 -0.06 20.55 34.99
CA TYR A 133 0.44 21.27 33.81
C TYR A 133 1.67 20.60 33.19
N SER A 134 2.61 20.12 34.02
CA SER A 134 3.79 19.40 33.54
C SER A 134 3.38 18.12 32.81
N LYS A 135 2.41 17.38 33.37
CA LYS A 135 1.90 16.17 32.75
C LYS A 135 1.19 16.46 31.42
N ALA A 136 0.34 17.47 31.36
CA ALA A 136 -0.34 17.85 30.12
C ALA A 136 0.66 18.27 29.01
N LEU A 137 1.82 18.82 29.40
CA LEU A 137 2.91 19.13 28.47
C LEU A 137 3.61 17.87 27.97
N GLU A 138 3.88 16.90 28.85
CA GLU A 138 4.43 15.59 28.47
C GLU A 138 3.50 14.85 27.50
N ASP A 139 2.19 14.81 27.79
CA ASP A 139 1.18 14.20 26.92
C ASP A 139 1.13 14.92 25.54
N ALA A 140 1.30 16.25 25.51
CA ALA A 140 1.38 17.03 24.27
C ALA A 140 2.67 16.76 23.47
N GLU A 141 3.79 16.48 24.13
CA GLU A 141 5.02 16.04 23.47
C GLU A 141 4.85 14.63 22.87
N GLU A 142 4.15 13.73 23.56
CA GLU A 142 3.85 12.39 23.06
C GLU A 142 3.01 12.45 21.76
N LYS A 143 2.02 13.35 21.69
CA LYS A 143 1.31 13.66 20.43
C LYS A 143 2.25 14.00 19.28
N VAL A 144 3.28 14.83 19.52
CA VAL A 144 4.27 15.21 18.51
C VAL A 144 5.10 13.99 18.08
N ASN A 145 5.42 13.10 19.02
CA ASN A 145 6.11 11.86 18.71
C ASN A 145 5.26 10.94 17.83
N ILE A 146 3.95 10.81 18.08
CA ILE A 146 3.04 10.04 17.21
C ILE A 146 3.02 10.64 15.80
N ALA A 147 2.95 11.96 15.66
CA ALA A 147 3.01 12.62 14.35
C ALA A 147 4.31 12.31 13.59
N THR A 148 5.43 12.29 14.30
CA THR A 148 6.73 11.92 13.75
C THR A 148 6.73 10.46 13.28
N GLN A 149 6.18 9.54 14.07
CA GLN A 149 6.06 8.12 13.68
C GLN A 149 5.20 7.92 12.43
N ILE A 150 4.11 8.68 12.27
CA ILE A 150 3.27 8.64 11.06
C ILE A 150 4.07 9.12 9.85
N TYR A 151 4.81 10.22 10.00
CA TYR A 151 5.67 10.72 8.92
C TYR A 151 6.71 9.67 8.49
N ASP A 152 7.40 9.08 9.46
CA ASP A 152 8.41 8.05 9.19
C ASP A 152 7.79 6.78 8.57
N LEU A 153 6.57 6.42 8.98
CA LEU A 153 5.82 5.31 8.39
C LEU A 153 5.57 5.55 6.90
N VAL A 154 5.09 6.73 6.54
CA VAL A 154 4.82 7.11 5.14
C VAL A 154 6.12 7.17 4.35
N ASP A 155 7.18 7.80 4.88
CA ASP A 155 8.49 7.91 4.21
C ASP A 155 9.08 6.54 3.89
N ARG A 156 8.99 5.58 4.83
CA ARG A 156 9.45 4.21 4.58
C ARG A 156 8.68 3.53 3.46
N HIS A 157 7.37 3.73 3.37
CA HIS A 157 6.56 3.16 2.29
C HIS A 157 6.87 3.82 0.94
N LEU A 158 7.06 5.14 0.90
CA LEU A 158 7.50 5.85 -0.30
C LEU A 158 8.83 5.31 -0.83
N ARG A 159 9.84 5.17 0.04
CA ARG A 159 11.15 4.64 -0.38
C ARG A 159 11.07 3.21 -0.91
N LYS A 160 10.23 2.36 -0.31
CA LYS A 160 10.02 0.99 -0.81
C LYS A 160 9.34 1.01 -2.17
N LEU A 161 8.32 1.86 -2.36
CA LEU A 161 7.66 2.02 -3.65
C LEU A 161 8.64 2.50 -4.74
N ASP A 162 9.51 3.45 -4.41
CA ASP A 162 10.55 3.93 -5.33
C ASP A 162 11.54 2.82 -5.71
N GLN A 163 11.91 1.96 -4.76
CA GLN A 163 12.79 0.81 -5.02
C GLN A 163 12.13 -0.22 -5.93
N GLU A 164 10.88 -0.60 -5.66
CA GLU A 164 10.15 -1.56 -6.51
C GLU A 164 9.88 -0.97 -7.91
N LEU A 165 9.62 0.33 -8.01
CA LEU A 165 9.50 1.02 -9.29
C LEU A 165 10.83 1.03 -10.06
N SER A 166 11.95 1.27 -9.38
CA SER A 166 13.29 1.22 -9.99
C SER A 166 13.64 -0.18 -10.50
N LYS A 167 13.37 -1.22 -9.70
CA LYS A 167 13.54 -2.62 -10.13
C LYS A 167 12.70 -2.94 -11.35
N PHE A 168 11.44 -2.50 -11.36
CA PHE A 168 10.55 -2.69 -12.50
C PHE A 168 11.08 -2.03 -13.78
N LYS A 169 11.61 -0.80 -13.69
CA LYS A 169 12.26 -0.14 -14.83
C LYS A 169 13.44 -0.97 -15.36
N MET A 170 14.31 -1.46 -14.47
CA MET A 170 15.46 -2.28 -14.85
C MET A 170 15.04 -3.61 -15.51
N GLU A 171 14.00 -4.27 -14.99
CA GLU A 171 13.46 -5.51 -15.56
C GLU A 171 12.81 -5.28 -16.94
N LEU A 172 12.08 -4.17 -17.11
CA LEU A 172 11.51 -3.78 -18.40
C LEU A 172 12.58 -3.52 -19.46
N GLU A 173 13.66 -2.83 -19.10
CA GLU A 173 14.79 -2.56 -20.00
C GLU A 173 15.52 -3.83 -20.43
N ALA A 174 15.65 -4.81 -19.51
CA ALA A 174 16.27 -6.09 -19.79
C ALA A 174 15.43 -6.96 -20.74
N ASP A 175 14.10 -6.95 -20.59
CA ASP A 175 13.19 -7.75 -21.41
C ASP A 175 12.88 -7.10 -22.78
N ASN A 176 12.94 -5.76 -22.87
CA ASN A 176 12.67 -5.00 -24.08
C ASN A 176 13.57 -3.75 -24.14
N ALA A 177 14.79 -3.91 -24.67
CA ALA A 177 15.74 -2.81 -24.80
C ALA A 177 15.12 -1.60 -25.52
N GLY A 178 15.13 -0.42 -24.87
CA GLY A 178 14.62 0.85 -25.39
C GLY A 178 13.14 1.17 -25.09
N ILE A 179 12.42 0.36 -24.30
CA ILE A 179 11.03 0.67 -23.93
C ILE A 179 10.89 1.84 -22.96
N THR A 180 11.85 2.06 -22.06
CA THR A 180 11.79 3.14 -21.06
C THR A 180 11.79 4.53 -21.69
N GLU A 181 12.51 4.73 -22.81
CA GLU A 181 12.51 5.99 -23.58
C GLU A 181 11.16 6.34 -24.23
N VAL A 182 10.30 5.34 -24.47
CA VAL A 182 8.96 5.52 -25.07
C VAL A 182 7.90 5.82 -24.01
N LEU A 183 8.11 5.40 -22.75
CA LEU A 183 7.16 5.56 -21.65
C LEU A 183 7.35 6.87 -20.84
N GLU A 184 8.50 7.54 -20.99
CA GLU A 184 8.83 8.79 -20.29
C GLU A 184 8.50 10.07 -21.10
N GLN A 185 7.87 9.94 -22.28
CA GLN A 185 7.28 11.04 -23.07
C GLN A 185 5.81 11.26 -22.73
#